data_AF-A0A918V841-F1
#
_entry.id   AF-A0A918V841-F1
#
_cell.length_a   1.000
_cell.length_b   1.000
_cell.length_c   1.000
_cell.angle_alpha   90.00
_cell.angle_beta   90.00
_cell.angle_gamma   90.00
#
_symmetry.space_group_name_H-M   'P 1'
#
loop_
_entity.id
_entity.type
_entity.pdbx_description
1 polymer ?
#
loop_
_entity_poly.entity_id
_entity_poly.type
_entity_poly.pdbx_seq_one_letter_code
_entity_poly.pdbx_strand_id
1 'polypeptide(L)'
;MSTPELNTKAGKDIRRSSQLRVDGVHPAEESVFPHLPYADAVYTALAATGQTPEVLESGLRQSAQGVLFLRLVWPPGHTSLGRAVRGEGLSLVWSHHSGWSAHTACDSRVLDVDTLAAPRLLAHAARHLAAHGLRTRWRPPAGPARWEHAAALAGALADFDDREAVR
;
A
#
# COMPACT_ATOMS: atom_id res chain seq x y z
N MET A 1 43.88 -55.54 29.34
CA MET A 1 45.25 -55.07 29.58
C MET A 1 45.50 -53.88 28.67
N SER A 2 46.12 -52.84 29.23
CA SER A 2 46.59 -51.60 28.59
C SER A 2 45.53 -50.53 28.26
N THR A 3 45.55 -49.53 29.14
CA THR A 3 44.95 -48.19 29.08
C THR A 3 45.59 -47.35 27.97
N PRO A 4 44.82 -46.52 27.24
CA PRO A 4 45.38 -45.48 26.37
C PRO A 4 45.67 -44.17 27.13
N GLU A 5 46.60 -43.44 26.53
CA GLU A 5 47.35 -42.29 27.02
C GLU A 5 46.57 -40.98 27.13
N LEU A 6 47.19 -40.09 27.91
CA LEU A 6 46.82 -38.71 28.26
C LEU A 6 46.95 -37.69 27.12
N ASN A 7 46.36 -36.53 27.40
CA ASN A 7 46.75 -35.17 26.98
C ASN A 7 46.18 -34.68 25.62
N THR A 8 45.68 -33.46 25.44
CA THR A 8 45.79 -32.18 26.18
C THR A 8 44.66 -31.28 25.66
N LYS A 9 43.88 -30.61 26.52
CA LYS A 9 43.13 -29.42 26.09
C LYS A 9 43.37 -28.29 27.07
N ALA A 10 44.15 -27.33 26.58
CA ALA A 10 44.49 -26.08 27.21
C ALA A 10 43.24 -25.35 27.70
N GLY A 11 43.17 -25.11 29.00
CA GLY A 11 42.29 -24.10 29.58
C GLY A 11 42.77 -22.71 29.17
N LYS A 12 41.88 -21.92 28.58
CA LYS A 12 42.10 -20.48 28.38
C LYS A 12 41.05 -19.72 29.19
N ASP A 13 41.54 -19.25 30.34
CA ASP A 13 41.22 -18.03 31.10
C ASP A 13 39.80 -17.42 31.01
N ILE A 14 39.08 -17.45 32.14
CA ILE A 14 37.71 -16.96 32.34
C ILE A 14 37.67 -15.59 33.06
N ARG A 15 38.72 -14.76 32.94
CA ARG A 15 38.84 -13.51 33.72
C ARG A 15 38.87 -12.22 32.90
N ARG A 16 37.99 -12.11 31.91
CA ARG A 16 37.41 -10.81 31.52
C ARG A 16 35.92 -10.96 31.29
N SER A 17 35.17 -10.75 32.36
CA SER A 17 33.77 -10.36 32.30
C SER A 17 33.66 -8.99 31.62
N SER A 18 33.65 -9.00 30.29
CA SER A 18 32.92 -7.98 29.55
C SER A 18 31.55 -8.60 29.31
N GLN A 19 30.58 -8.22 30.14
CA GLN A 19 29.18 -8.50 29.88
C GLN A 19 28.87 -8.01 28.46
N LEU A 20 28.67 -8.94 27.53
CA LEU A 20 27.94 -8.65 26.31
C LEU A 20 26.57 -8.18 26.78
N ARG A 21 26.27 -6.89 26.57
CA ARG A 21 24.91 -6.40 26.67
C ARG A 21 24.07 -7.21 25.69
N VAL A 22 23.26 -8.11 26.23
CA VAL A 22 22.14 -8.73 25.51
C VAL A 22 21.02 -7.70 25.47
N ASP A 23 21.29 -6.57 24.80
CA ASP A 23 20.33 -5.51 24.52
C ASP A 23 20.70 -4.96 23.14
N GLY A 24 20.35 -5.73 22.12
CA GLY A 24 20.68 -5.43 20.73
C GLY A 24 19.77 -6.10 19.72
N VAL A 25 18.66 -6.67 20.17
CA VAL A 25 17.47 -6.71 19.31
C VAL A 25 16.92 -5.30 19.43
N HIS A 26 17.38 -4.39 18.56
CA HIS A 26 16.46 -3.33 18.14
C HIS A 26 15.18 -4.08 17.81
N PRO A 27 14.03 -3.78 18.43
CA PRO A 27 12.78 -4.27 17.87
C PRO A 27 12.88 -3.85 16.40
N ALA A 28 12.92 -4.81 15.49
CA ALA A 28 12.74 -4.51 14.09
C ALA A 28 11.41 -3.76 14.12
N GLU A 29 11.46 -2.43 13.99
CA GLU A 29 10.27 -1.60 13.97
C GLU A 29 9.49 -2.16 12.82
N GLU A 30 8.52 -3.01 13.16
CA GLU A 30 7.69 -3.69 12.21
C GLU A 30 7.10 -2.56 11.41
N SER A 31 7.50 -2.46 10.14
CA SER A 31 7.09 -1.37 9.29
C SER A 31 5.62 -1.59 9.00
N VAL A 32 4.78 -1.12 9.93
CA VAL A 32 3.34 -1.13 9.79
C VAL A 32 3.05 -0.21 8.63
N PHE A 33 2.65 -0.79 7.51
CA PHE A 33 2.19 -0.05 6.34
C PHE A 33 0.72 0.35 6.59
N PRO A 34 0.45 1.58 7.06
CA PRO A 34 -0.86 1.92 7.61
C PRO A 34 -1.97 1.93 6.54
N HIS A 35 -1.61 2.01 5.26
CA HIS A 35 -2.56 2.04 4.15
C HIS A 35 -3.10 0.66 3.74
N LEU A 36 -2.53 -0.46 4.23
CA LEU A 36 -2.98 -1.80 3.82
C LEU A 36 -4.46 -2.07 4.17
N PRO A 37 -4.97 -1.76 5.38
CA PRO A 37 -6.39 -1.93 5.67
C PRO A 37 -7.31 -1.11 4.75
N TYR A 38 -6.84 0.07 4.32
CA TYR A 38 -7.56 0.89 3.35
C TYR A 38 -7.54 0.25 1.95
N ALA A 39 -6.42 -0.33 1.54
CA ALA A 39 -6.33 -1.09 0.29
C ALA A 39 -7.31 -2.26 0.25
N ASP A 40 -7.40 -3.02 1.33
CA ASP A 40 -8.34 -4.14 1.46
C ASP A 40 -9.80 -3.67 1.39
N ALA A 41 -10.11 -2.54 2.05
CA ALA A 41 -11.45 -1.95 2.01
C ALA A 41 -11.83 -1.49 0.60
N VAL A 42 -10.90 -0.86 -0.13
CA VAL A 42 -11.09 -0.44 -1.52
C VAL A 42 -11.29 -1.65 -2.44
N TYR A 43 -10.44 -2.66 -2.33
CA TYR A 43 -10.56 -3.90 -3.11
C TYR A 43 -11.90 -4.60 -2.86
N THR A 44 -12.32 -4.71 -1.60
CA THR A 44 -13.61 -5.32 -1.22
C THR A 44 -14.78 -4.56 -1.84
N ALA A 45 -14.77 -3.22 -1.79
CA ALA A 45 -15.82 -2.40 -2.39
C ALA A 45 -15.87 -2.54 -3.92
N LEU A 46 -14.71 -2.66 -4.57
CA LEU A 46 -14.61 -2.90 -6.02
C LEU A 46 -15.18 -4.26 -6.41
N ALA A 47 -14.78 -5.32 -5.69
CA ALA A 47 -15.26 -6.67 -5.91
C ALA A 47 -16.79 -6.78 -5.77
N ALA A 48 -17.38 -6.10 -4.77
CA ALA A 48 -18.83 -6.06 -4.57
C ALA A 48 -19.60 -5.42 -5.74
N THR A 49 -18.94 -4.67 -6.63
CA THR A 49 -19.56 -4.05 -7.81
C THR A 49 -19.19 -4.76 -9.13
N GLY A 50 -18.48 -5.89 -9.06
CA GLY A 50 -17.98 -6.61 -10.23
C GLY A 50 -16.85 -5.88 -10.97
N GLN A 51 -16.24 -4.88 -10.32
CA GLN A 51 -15.11 -4.11 -10.85
C GLN A 51 -13.81 -4.59 -10.21
N THR A 52 -13.54 -5.89 -10.23
CA THR A 52 -12.30 -6.43 -9.66
C THR A 52 -11.12 -6.11 -10.58
N PRO A 53 -10.07 -5.43 -10.11
CA PRO A 53 -8.84 -5.26 -10.90
C PRO A 53 -8.11 -6.60 -11.02
N GLU A 54 -7.38 -6.77 -12.12
CA GLU A 54 -6.52 -7.94 -12.32
C GLU A 54 -5.24 -7.83 -11.48
N VAL A 55 -4.75 -6.61 -11.27
CA VAL A 55 -3.58 -6.33 -10.44
C VAL A 55 -3.94 -5.35 -9.34
N LEU A 56 -3.60 -5.72 -8.11
CA LEU A 56 -3.57 -4.85 -6.93
C LEU A 56 -2.12 -4.81 -6.43
N GLU A 57 -1.52 -3.62 -6.48
CA GLU A 57 -0.21 -3.34 -5.88
C GLU A 57 -0.39 -2.33 -4.75
N SER A 58 0.26 -2.57 -3.62
CA SER A 58 0.35 -1.62 -2.52
C SER A 58 1.73 -1.70 -1.90
N GLY A 59 2.32 -0.56 -1.56
CA GLY A 59 3.63 -0.58 -0.92
C GLY A 59 4.19 0.80 -0.66
N LEU A 60 5.51 0.83 -0.50
CA LEU A 60 6.31 2.04 -0.32
C LEU A 60 7.15 2.28 -1.56
N ARG A 61 7.04 3.46 -2.17
CA ARG A 61 7.98 3.94 -3.19
C ARG A 61 9.11 4.68 -2.50
N GLN A 62 10.35 4.27 -2.78
CA GLN A 62 11.51 5.01 -2.32
C GLN A 62 11.57 6.36 -3.05
N SER A 63 11.38 7.41 -2.29
CA SER A 63 11.60 8.81 -2.67
C SER A 63 12.36 9.48 -1.52
N ALA A 64 12.63 10.79 -1.60
CA ALA A 64 13.26 11.52 -0.50
C ALA A 64 12.52 11.43 0.84
N GLN A 65 11.21 11.09 0.83
CA GLN A 65 10.36 11.08 2.03
C GLN A 65 9.54 9.78 2.17
N GLY A 66 9.74 8.80 1.29
CA GLY A 66 8.95 7.57 1.25
C GLY A 66 7.47 7.81 0.88
N VAL A 67 6.97 7.22 -0.21
CA VAL A 67 5.55 7.39 -0.60
C VAL A 67 4.78 6.08 -0.53
N LEU A 68 3.86 5.95 0.43
CA LEU A 68 2.87 4.88 0.46
C LEU A 68 1.89 5.04 -0.70
N PHE A 69 1.64 3.95 -1.41
CA PHE A 69 0.80 3.94 -2.62
C PHE A 69 -0.11 2.72 -2.71
N LEU A 70 -1.18 2.87 -3.50
CA LEU A 70 -1.98 1.79 -4.04
C LEU A 70 -2.07 1.94 -5.57
N ARG A 71 -2.12 0.82 -6.28
CA ARG A 71 -2.39 0.79 -7.72
C ARG A 71 -3.30 -0.39 -8.03
N LEU A 72 -4.39 -0.09 -8.73
CA LEU A 72 -5.41 -1.03 -9.18
C LEU A 72 -5.40 -1.00 -10.70
N VAL A 73 -5.23 -2.15 -11.37
CA VAL A 73 -5.11 -2.21 -12.83
C VAL A 73 -6.11 -3.16 -13.44
N TRP A 74 -6.81 -2.66 -14.46
CA TRP A 74 -7.56 -3.44 -15.45
C TRP A 74 -6.80 -3.33 -16.78
N PRO A 75 -6.07 -4.37 -17.21
CA PRO A 75 -5.28 -4.28 -18.43
C PRO A 75 -6.15 -4.12 -19.68
N PRO A 76 -5.55 -3.73 -20.82
CA PRO A 76 -6.23 -3.77 -22.11
C PRO A 76 -6.88 -5.13 -22.37
N GLY A 77 -8.13 -5.12 -22.82
CA GLY A 77 -8.93 -6.32 -23.07
C GLY A 77 -9.73 -6.83 -21.87
N HIS A 78 -9.50 -6.30 -20.65
CA HIS A 78 -10.18 -6.78 -19.44
C HIS A 78 -11.72 -6.72 -19.56
N THR A 79 -12.40 -7.78 -19.15
CA THR A 79 -13.82 -8.00 -19.44
C THR A 79 -14.77 -7.07 -18.67
N SER A 80 -14.35 -6.59 -17.49
CA SER A 80 -15.10 -5.59 -16.71
C SER A 80 -15.11 -4.19 -17.35
N LEU A 81 -14.22 -3.94 -18.33
CA LEU A 81 -14.13 -2.66 -19.02
C LEU A 81 -15.13 -2.59 -20.17
N GLY A 82 -15.81 -1.44 -20.28
CA GLY A 82 -16.69 -1.10 -21.39
C GLY A 82 -15.90 -0.80 -22.66
N ARG A 83 -16.60 -0.83 -23.80
CA ARG A 83 -16.00 -0.66 -25.13
C ARG A 83 -15.14 0.60 -25.27
N ALA A 84 -15.52 1.69 -24.57
CA ALA A 84 -14.85 2.97 -24.64
C ALA A 84 -13.40 2.95 -24.10
N VAL A 85 -13.10 2.09 -23.12
CA VAL A 85 -11.79 2.06 -22.43
C VAL A 85 -11.11 0.69 -22.50
N ARG A 86 -11.83 -0.37 -22.91
CA ARG A 86 -11.30 -1.73 -22.98
C ARG A 86 -10.01 -1.84 -23.77
N GLY A 87 -9.86 -1.11 -24.88
CA GLY A 87 -8.64 -1.13 -25.69
C GLY A 87 -7.43 -0.46 -25.02
N GLU A 88 -7.66 0.46 -24.09
CA GLU A 88 -6.61 1.26 -23.44
C GLU A 88 -6.24 0.73 -22.06
N GLY A 89 -7.13 -0.04 -21.42
CA GLY A 89 -7.03 -0.38 -20.01
C GLY A 89 -7.39 0.78 -19.09
N LEU A 90 -7.48 0.49 -17.80
CA LEU A 90 -7.76 1.46 -16.75
C LEU A 90 -6.82 1.20 -15.58
N SER A 91 -6.29 2.25 -14.97
CA SER A 91 -5.60 2.17 -13.68
C SER A 91 -6.15 3.22 -12.73
N LEU A 92 -6.37 2.84 -11.47
CA LEU A 92 -6.56 3.77 -10.38
C LEU A 92 -5.32 3.75 -9.50
N VAL A 93 -4.80 4.92 -9.17
CA VAL A 93 -3.58 5.09 -8.38
C VAL A 93 -3.88 6.02 -7.23
N TRP A 94 -3.46 5.62 -6.03
CA TRP A 94 -3.50 6.43 -4.83
C TRP A 94 -2.10 6.66 -4.30
N SER A 95 -1.85 7.84 -3.77
CA SER A 95 -0.78 8.06 -2.79
C SER A 95 -1.31 8.86 -1.62
N HIS A 96 -0.71 8.68 -0.45
CA HIS A 96 -1.12 9.44 0.73
C HIS A 96 -0.87 10.96 0.58
N HIS A 97 0.05 11.37 -0.29
CA HIS A 97 0.31 12.79 -0.59
C HIS A 97 -0.65 13.39 -1.62
N SER A 98 -1.00 12.64 -2.67
CA SER A 98 -1.71 13.18 -3.85
C SER A 98 -3.16 12.73 -3.97
N GLY A 99 -3.60 11.81 -3.11
CA GLY A 99 -4.92 11.19 -3.24
C GLY A 99 -5.04 10.34 -4.51
N TRP A 100 -6.25 10.28 -5.06
CA TRP A 100 -6.62 9.38 -6.15
C TRP A 100 -6.46 10.00 -7.54
N SER A 101 -5.93 9.21 -8.47
CA SER A 101 -5.88 9.50 -9.90
C SER A 101 -6.30 8.28 -10.72
N ALA A 102 -6.80 8.54 -11.92
CA ALA A 102 -7.13 7.53 -12.92
C ALA A 102 -6.25 7.72 -14.16
N HIS A 103 -5.90 6.60 -14.81
CA HIS A 103 -5.04 6.56 -15.99
C HIS A 103 -5.58 5.56 -17.02
N THR A 104 -5.40 5.87 -18.29
CA THR A 104 -5.45 4.92 -19.41
C THR A 104 -4.12 4.95 -20.15
N ALA A 105 -3.99 4.22 -21.25
CA ALA A 105 -2.82 4.34 -22.12
C ALA A 105 -2.62 5.75 -22.71
N CYS A 106 -3.68 6.56 -22.80
CA CYS A 106 -3.64 7.84 -23.52
C CYS A 106 -3.97 9.06 -22.64
N ASP A 107 -4.70 8.86 -21.55
CA ASP A 107 -5.24 9.95 -20.73
C ASP A 107 -4.94 9.73 -19.23
N SER A 108 -4.87 10.82 -18.46
CA SER A 108 -4.76 10.77 -17.00
C SER A 108 -5.61 11.86 -16.35
N ARG A 109 -6.10 11.61 -15.13
CA ARG A 109 -6.97 12.56 -14.41
C ARG A 109 -6.89 12.37 -12.89
N VAL A 110 -6.71 13.45 -12.15
CA VAL A 110 -6.91 13.47 -10.69
C VAL A 110 -8.41 13.38 -10.39
N LEU A 111 -8.79 12.51 -9.46
CA LEU A 111 -10.18 12.37 -9.04
C LEU A 111 -10.49 13.42 -7.98
N ASP A 112 -11.58 14.16 -8.19
CA ASP A 112 -12.10 15.16 -7.27
C ASP A 112 -12.83 14.48 -6.10
N VAL A 113 -12.05 13.84 -5.23
CA VAL A 113 -12.48 13.13 -4.02
C VAL A 113 -11.47 13.36 -2.90
N ASP A 114 -11.89 13.11 -1.66
CA ASP A 114 -10.99 13.11 -0.52
C ASP A 114 -9.83 12.10 -0.71
N THR A 115 -8.63 12.44 -0.23
CA THR A 115 -7.48 11.53 -0.23
C THR A 115 -7.85 10.17 0.38
N LEU A 116 -8.62 10.16 1.46
CA LEU A 116 -9.14 8.97 2.13
C LEU A 116 -10.64 8.80 1.83
N ALA A 117 -10.98 8.85 0.54
CA ALA A 117 -12.33 8.66 0.05
C ALA A 117 -12.98 7.35 0.53
N ALA A 118 -14.29 7.35 0.72
CA ALA A 118 -15.02 6.14 1.05
C ALA A 118 -14.82 5.06 -0.03
N PRO A 119 -14.49 3.79 0.31
CA PRO A 119 -14.29 2.72 -0.65
C PRO A 119 -15.43 2.54 -1.66
N ARG A 120 -16.68 2.69 -1.21
CA ARG A 120 -17.87 2.63 -2.07
C ARG A 120 -17.90 3.75 -3.12
N LEU A 121 -17.39 4.93 -2.78
CA LEU A 121 -17.28 6.05 -3.71
C LEU A 121 -16.26 5.75 -4.81
N LEU A 122 -15.14 5.13 -4.45
CA LEU A 122 -14.11 4.69 -5.41
C LEU A 122 -14.61 3.58 -6.32
N ALA A 123 -15.39 2.63 -5.78
CA ALA A 123 -16.05 1.62 -6.61
C ALA A 123 -17.03 2.25 -7.62
N HIS A 124 -17.76 3.29 -7.20
CA HIS A 124 -18.63 4.05 -8.10
C HIS A 124 -17.85 4.78 -9.19
N ALA A 125 -16.72 5.41 -8.83
CA ALA A 125 -15.81 6.04 -9.78
C ALA A 125 -15.25 5.02 -10.78
N ALA A 126 -14.72 3.90 -10.29
CA ALA A 126 -14.18 2.82 -11.10
C ALA A 126 -15.20 2.31 -12.11
N ARG A 127 -16.44 2.02 -11.66
CA ARG A 127 -17.52 1.58 -12.54
C ARG A 127 -17.85 2.60 -13.63
N HIS A 128 -17.93 3.89 -13.29
CA HIS A 128 -18.19 4.93 -14.28
C HIS A 128 -17.05 5.04 -15.29
N LEU A 129 -15.81 5.07 -14.82
CA LEU A 129 -14.61 5.15 -15.67
C LEU A 129 -14.46 3.91 -16.56
N ALA A 130 -14.77 2.73 -16.03
CA ALA A 130 -14.80 1.49 -16.80
C ALA A 130 -15.85 1.54 -17.93
N ALA A 131 -16.99 2.20 -17.71
CA ALA A 131 -18.03 2.32 -18.72
C ALA A 131 -17.75 3.41 -19.78
N HIS A 132 -17.21 4.56 -19.35
CA HIS A 132 -17.21 5.80 -20.13
C HIS A 132 -15.83 6.38 -20.44
N GLY A 133 -14.76 5.78 -19.91
CA GLY A 133 -13.40 6.32 -20.01
C GLY A 133 -13.18 7.61 -19.23
N LEU A 134 -12.01 8.23 -19.41
CA LEU A 134 -11.60 9.43 -18.66
C LEU A 134 -12.09 10.74 -19.29
N ARG A 135 -12.46 10.72 -20.58
CA ARG A 135 -12.98 11.90 -21.30
C ARG A 135 -14.36 12.32 -20.81
N THR A 136 -15.12 11.39 -20.25
CA THR A 136 -16.39 11.68 -19.60
C THR A 136 -16.12 12.10 -18.16
N ARG A 137 -16.58 13.30 -17.78
CA ARG A 137 -16.40 13.80 -16.42
C ARG A 137 -17.27 13.00 -15.45
N TRP A 138 -16.62 12.30 -14.53
CA TRP A 138 -17.28 11.71 -13.38
C TRP A 138 -17.47 12.79 -12.30
N ARG A 139 -18.58 12.73 -11.58
CA ARG A 139 -18.81 13.53 -10.37
C ARG A 139 -19.26 12.61 -9.24
N PRO A 140 -18.77 12.82 -8.02
CA PRO A 140 -19.22 12.06 -6.86
C PRO A 140 -20.73 12.30 -6.61
N PRO A 141 -21.52 11.25 -6.33
CA PRO A 141 -22.89 11.43 -5.86
C PRO A 141 -22.92 12.15 -4.51
N ALA A 142 -24.03 12.80 -4.17
CA ALA A 142 -24.22 13.40 -2.86
C ALA A 142 -24.18 12.31 -1.76
N GLY A 143 -23.37 12.53 -0.72
CA GLY A 143 -23.20 11.56 0.37
C GLY A 143 -21.84 11.69 1.07
N PRO A 144 -21.57 10.84 2.07
CA PRO A 144 -20.29 10.85 2.77
C PRO A 144 -19.15 10.54 1.79
N ALA A 145 -18.28 11.52 1.59
CA ALA A 145 -17.17 11.42 0.65
C ALA A 145 -15.95 10.69 1.24
N ARG A 146 -15.86 10.62 2.58
CA ARG A 146 -14.67 10.16 3.32
C ARG A 146 -14.92 8.82 4.01
N TRP A 147 -13.88 8.00 4.09
CA TRP A 147 -13.92 6.69 4.75
C TRP A 147 -14.09 6.81 6.26
N GLU A 148 -14.83 5.88 6.88
CA GLU A 148 -15.16 5.91 8.31
C GLU A 148 -13.92 5.81 9.22
N HIS A 149 -12.87 5.13 8.76
CA HIS A 149 -11.59 5.01 9.48
C HIS A 149 -10.53 6.04 9.04
N ALA A 150 -10.92 7.04 8.24
CA ALA A 150 -9.96 7.99 7.68
C ALA A 150 -9.23 8.84 8.73
N ALA A 151 -9.83 9.09 9.90
CA ALA A 151 -9.16 9.83 10.97
C ALA A 151 -8.01 9.01 11.59
N ALA A 152 -8.26 7.73 11.88
CA ALA A 152 -7.23 6.82 12.40
C ALA A 152 -6.10 6.62 11.39
N LEU A 153 -6.43 6.42 10.11
CA LEU A 153 -5.43 6.31 9.07
C LEU A 153 -4.65 7.61 8.88
N ALA A 154 -5.29 8.78 8.93
CA ALA A 154 -4.58 10.05 8.82
C ALA A 154 -3.55 10.24 9.94
N GLY A 155 -3.87 9.84 11.18
CA GLY A 155 -2.89 9.84 12.28
C GLY A 155 -1.71 8.90 12.01
N ALA A 156 -1.99 7.67 11.59
CA ALA A 156 -0.93 6.70 11.27
C ALA A 156 -0.06 7.10 10.06
N LEU A 157 -0.61 7.87 9.12
CA LEU A 157 0.15 8.45 8.01
C LEU A 157 1.06 9.59 8.48
N ALA A 158 0.58 10.46 9.37
CA ALA A 158 1.43 11.50 9.97
C ALA A 158 2.61 10.89 10.75
N ASP A 159 2.35 9.86 11.56
CA ASP A 159 3.41 9.12 12.28
C ASP A 159 4.38 8.39 11.34
N PHE A 160 3.91 8.01 10.14
CA PHE A 160 4.77 7.44 9.10
C PHE A 160 5.68 8.52 8.49
N ASP A 161 5.12 9.65 8.10
CA ASP A 161 5.85 10.77 7.49
C ASP A 161 6.92 11.32 8.44
N ASP A 162 6.60 11.45 9.72
CA ASP A 162 7.54 11.90 10.75
C ASP A 162 8.73 10.95 10.90
N ARG A 163 8.51 9.64 10.76
CA ARG A 163 9.60 8.64 10.81
C ARG A 163 10.46 8.65 9.56
N GLU A 164 9.86 8.79 8.38
CA GLU A 164 10.61 8.86 7.12
C GLU A 164 11.39 10.18 6.99
N ALA A 165 10.92 11.27 7.58
CA ALA A 165 11.64 12.55 7.59
C ALA A 165 12.95 12.55 8.41
N VAL A 166 13.11 11.58 9.31
CA VAL A 166 14.31 11.44 10.18
C VAL A 166 15.37 10.51 9.56
N ARG A 167 15.01 9.73 8.53
CA ARG A 167 15.90 8.77 7.86
C ARG A 167 16.77 9.43 6.79
#